data_AF-A0A9N9DAM5-F1
#
_entry.id   AF-A0A9N9DAM5-F1
#
_cell.length_a   1.000
_cell.length_b   1.000
_cell.length_c   1.000
_cell.angle_alpha   90.00
_cell.angle_beta   90.00
_cell.angle_gamma   90.00
#
_symmetry.space_group_name_H-M   'P 1'
#
loop_
_entity.id
_entity.type
_entity.pdbx_description
1 polymer ?
#
loop_
_entity_poly.entity_id
_entity_poly.type
_entity_poly.pdbx_seq_one_letter_code
_entity_poly.pdbx_strand_id
1 'polypeptide(L)'
;SFNDINFSLTTTNTSSYDSDSSVELISSKKDILSRKDSNFCSKVKAKVTVNISKSDPIPAKWLILELNDFNIFQHNLVKHVQICIDDNNFNNDIKVSYKINRHRQAMALYDEDDYDAFISEYQKLENSDKYIALYIELKNLTEETSNSDEEIPKTKKLKANFIPKVSKLNSDEIELANIISQIRSKY
;
A
#
# COMPACT_ATOMS: atom_id res chain seq x y z
N SER A 1 -0.13 52.41 -45.28
CA SER A 1 -0.13 50.96 -45.03
C SER A 1 -1.14 50.66 -43.95
N PHE A 2 -2.28 50.16 -44.40
CA PHE A 2 -3.51 49.73 -43.71
C PHE A 2 -4.20 48.90 -44.81
N ASN A 3 -4.93 47.83 -44.62
CA ASN A 3 -5.15 46.94 -43.50
C ASN A 3 -5.86 45.71 -44.12
N ASP A 4 -5.76 44.60 -43.40
CA ASP A 4 -6.81 43.60 -43.22
C ASP A 4 -7.22 42.65 -44.36
N ILE A 5 -7.04 41.39 -43.99
CA ILE A 5 -7.36 40.16 -44.67
C ILE A 5 -8.88 39.93 -44.57
N ASN A 6 -9.51 39.79 -45.73
CA ASN A 6 -10.86 39.27 -45.91
C ASN A 6 -10.90 37.78 -45.54
N PHE A 7 -11.86 37.34 -44.72
CA PHE A 7 -12.49 36.05 -44.98
C PHE A 7 -14.00 36.07 -44.69
N SER A 8 -14.69 35.44 -45.64
CA SER A 8 -16.10 35.52 -45.98
C SER A 8 -17.02 34.87 -44.95
N LEU A 9 -18.09 35.57 -44.60
CA LEU A 9 -19.30 35.02 -43.98
C LEU A 9 -20.29 34.66 -45.10
N THR A 10 -20.82 33.44 -45.06
CA THR A 10 -22.08 33.14 -45.75
C THR A 10 -22.85 32.09 -44.96
N THR A 11 -23.85 32.56 -44.24
CA THR A 11 -24.97 31.81 -43.66
C THR A 11 -26.14 31.82 -44.64
N THR A 12 -26.89 30.71 -44.73
CA THR A 12 -28.29 30.56 -45.18
C THR A 12 -28.56 29.04 -45.17
N ASN A 13 -29.69 28.47 -44.73
CA ASN A 13 -31.01 28.99 -44.41
C ASN A 13 -31.82 27.98 -43.57
N THR A 14 -32.58 28.53 -42.61
CA THR A 14 -33.97 28.25 -42.18
C THR A 14 -34.64 26.88 -42.42
N SER A 15 -35.25 26.29 -41.38
CA SER A 15 -36.72 26.31 -41.17
C SER A 15 -37.12 25.73 -39.79
N SER A 16 -38.29 26.15 -39.31
CA SER A 16 -38.82 26.12 -37.93
C SER A 16 -39.75 24.94 -37.63
N TYR A 17 -39.71 24.37 -36.41
CA TYR A 17 -40.81 24.32 -35.40
C TYR A 17 -40.58 23.24 -34.33
N ASP A 18 -40.49 23.72 -33.09
CA ASP A 18 -40.87 23.15 -31.77
C ASP A 18 -40.97 21.63 -31.56
N SER A 19 -40.07 21.10 -30.71
CA SER A 19 -40.42 20.44 -29.44
C SER A 19 -39.15 20.10 -28.66
N ASP A 20 -39.11 20.56 -27.41
CA ASP A 20 -38.12 20.23 -26.38
C ASP A 20 -37.80 18.74 -26.33
N SER A 21 -36.54 18.40 -26.64
CA SER A 21 -35.78 17.29 -26.03
C SER A 21 -34.39 17.26 -26.66
N SER A 22 -33.61 18.32 -26.46
CA SER A 22 -32.16 18.26 -26.66
C SER A 22 -31.57 17.47 -25.50
N VAL A 23 -31.54 16.14 -25.64
CA VAL A 23 -30.54 15.33 -24.95
C VAL A 23 -29.22 15.73 -25.59
N GLU A 24 -28.60 16.77 -25.01
CA GLU A 24 -27.19 17.06 -25.24
C GLU A 24 -26.45 15.74 -25.03
N LEU A 25 -25.88 15.24 -26.12
CA LEU A 25 -24.84 14.24 -26.08
C LEU A 25 -23.63 14.94 -25.44
N ILE A 26 -23.68 15.12 -24.12
CA ILE A 26 -22.53 15.52 -23.32
C ILE A 26 -21.58 14.35 -23.49
N SER A 27 -20.68 14.49 -24.46
CA SER A 27 -19.49 13.69 -24.58
C SER A 27 -18.84 13.75 -23.21
N SER A 28 -19.02 12.69 -22.41
CA SER A 28 -18.28 12.43 -21.19
C SER A 28 -16.82 12.13 -21.54
N LYS A 29 -16.19 13.04 -22.28
CA LYS A 29 -14.78 13.34 -22.11
C LYS A 29 -14.71 13.93 -20.72
N LYS A 30 -14.47 13.03 -19.77
CA LYS A 30 -13.59 13.24 -18.63
C LYS A 30 -13.16 14.70 -18.59
N ASP A 31 -13.75 15.46 -17.68
CA ASP A 31 -13.02 16.49 -16.97
C ASP A 31 -11.80 15.79 -16.33
N ILE A 32 -10.82 15.43 -17.17
CA ILE A 32 -9.44 15.31 -16.76
C ILE A 32 -9.18 16.70 -16.23
N LEU A 33 -9.24 16.79 -14.90
CA LEU A 33 -8.73 17.88 -14.10
C LEU A 33 -7.73 18.65 -14.95
N SER A 34 -8.04 19.91 -15.22
CA SER A 34 -7.05 20.91 -15.55
C SER A 34 -6.00 20.90 -14.42
N ARG A 35 -5.07 19.93 -14.46
CA ARG A 35 -3.83 19.86 -13.70
C ARG A 35 -2.84 20.83 -14.35
N LYS A 36 -3.27 22.07 -14.49
CA LYS A 36 -2.38 23.20 -14.66
C LYS A 36 -2.52 24.02 -13.40
N ASP A 37 -1.39 24.27 -12.78
CA ASP A 37 -1.20 25.16 -11.62
C ASP A 37 -1.29 24.50 -10.24
N SER A 38 -0.38 23.56 -9.99
CA SER A 38 0.47 23.50 -8.79
C SER A 38 1.48 22.37 -8.96
N ASN A 39 2.62 22.43 -8.26
CA ASN A 39 3.72 21.47 -8.35
C ASN A 39 3.23 20.03 -8.16
N PHE A 40 2.92 19.34 -9.26
CA PHE A 40 2.50 17.95 -9.19
C PHE A 40 3.69 17.10 -8.73
N CYS A 41 3.64 16.66 -7.47
CA CYS A 41 4.65 15.78 -6.92
C CYS A 41 4.56 14.43 -7.67
N SER A 42 5.58 14.12 -8.48
CA SER A 42 5.64 12.87 -9.26
C SER A 42 6.03 11.65 -8.43
N LYS A 43 6.39 11.84 -7.15
CA LYS A 43 6.88 10.78 -6.27
C LYS A 43 6.37 10.96 -4.84
N VAL A 44 5.94 9.86 -4.22
CA VAL A 44 5.59 9.82 -2.80
C VAL A 44 6.68 9.13 -2.00
N LYS A 45 7.09 9.73 -0.88
CA LYS A 45 7.94 9.06 0.10
C LYS A 45 7.06 8.46 1.20
N ALA A 46 6.99 7.13 1.26
CA ALA A 46 6.14 6.40 2.20
C ALA A 46 6.94 5.40 3.02
N LYS A 47 6.50 5.16 4.25
CA LYS A 47 7.02 4.09 5.10
C LYS A 47 6.16 2.86 4.90
N VAL A 48 6.71 1.82 4.28
CA VAL A 48 5.97 0.62 3.87
C VAL A 48 6.22 -0.52 4.85
N THR A 49 5.14 -1.14 5.33
CA THR A 49 5.15 -2.32 6.19
C THR A 49 4.42 -3.44 5.48
N VAL A 50 5.04 -4.62 5.39
CA VAL A 50 4.43 -5.82 4.81
C VAL A 50 4.02 -6.74 5.95
N ASN A 51 2.74 -7.09 6.00
CA ASN A 51 2.17 -8.01 6.97
C ASN A 51 1.73 -9.28 6.25
N ILE A 52 2.35 -10.39 6.61
CA ILE A 52 1.98 -11.71 6.11
C ILE A 52 1.10 -12.33 7.19
N SER A 53 -0.09 -12.78 6.78
CA SER A 53 -1.03 -13.43 7.70
C SER A 53 -0.32 -14.53 8.50
N LYS A 54 -0.49 -14.50 9.83
CA LYS A 54 0.07 -15.47 10.80
C LYS A 54 1.60 -15.47 10.95
N SER A 55 2.33 -14.52 10.35
CA SER A 55 3.74 -14.27 10.67
C SER A 55 3.93 -12.93 11.37
N ASP A 56 5.13 -12.72 11.90
CA ASP A 56 5.52 -11.37 12.31
C ASP A 56 5.61 -10.45 11.08
N PRO A 57 5.20 -9.17 11.20
CA PRO A 57 5.33 -8.21 10.12
C PRO A 57 6.79 -7.97 9.74
N ILE A 58 7.05 -7.79 8.44
CA ILE A 58 8.37 -7.40 7.95
C ILE A 58 8.66 -5.96 8.41
N PRO A 59 9.87 -5.68 8.93
CA PRO A 59 10.24 -4.34 9.37
C PRO A 59 10.00 -3.28 8.30
N ALA A 60 9.39 -2.18 8.72
CA ALA A 60 8.99 -1.12 7.82
C ALA A 60 10.18 -0.43 7.16
N LYS A 61 10.14 -0.26 5.83
CA LYS A 61 11.19 0.41 5.03
C LYS A 61 10.66 1.67 4.38
N TRP A 62 11.53 2.67 4.23
CA TRP A 62 11.20 3.88 3.47
C TRP A 62 11.33 3.61 1.97
N LEU A 63 10.29 3.91 1.21
CA LEU A 63 10.28 3.81 -0.24
C LEU A 63 9.94 5.15 -0.87
N ILE A 64 10.49 5.36 -2.05
CA ILE A 64 10.07 6.42 -2.97
C ILE A 64 9.28 5.72 -4.06
N LEU A 65 7.98 6.00 -4.14
CA LEU A 65 7.07 5.41 -5.11
C LEU A 65 6.70 6.46 -6.14
N GLU A 66 6.60 6.06 -7.40
CA GLU A 66 6.19 6.97 -8.46
C GLU A 66 4.67 7.14 -8.45
N LEU A 67 4.22 8.40 -8.52
CA LEU A 67 2.81 8.76 -8.63
C LEU A 67 2.45 8.88 -10.11
N ASN A 68 2.29 7.72 -10.73
CA ASN A 68 1.92 7.56 -12.14
C ASN A 68 0.44 7.13 -12.21
N ASP A 69 0.16 6.11 -13.02
CA ASP A 69 -1.11 5.38 -13.03
C ASP A 69 -1.22 4.41 -11.85
N PHE A 70 -2.45 4.13 -11.42
CA PHE A 70 -2.76 3.23 -10.31
C PHE A 70 -2.20 1.81 -10.53
N ASN A 71 -2.30 1.27 -11.75
CA ASN A 71 -1.78 -0.08 -12.04
C ASN A 71 -0.25 -0.14 -11.93
N ILE A 72 0.44 0.92 -12.36
CA ILE A 72 1.90 1.02 -12.24
C ILE A 72 2.29 1.13 -10.76
N PHE A 73 1.56 1.92 -9.99
CA PHE A 73 1.76 2.05 -8.56
C PHE A 73 1.59 0.69 -7.84
N GLN A 74 0.50 -0.04 -8.12
CA GLN A 74 0.29 -1.37 -7.55
C GLN A 74 1.38 -2.36 -7.96
N HIS A 75 1.77 -2.39 -9.24
CA HIS A 75 2.85 -3.26 -9.74
C HIS A 75 4.17 -3.02 -9.01
N ASN A 76 4.50 -1.76 -8.74
CA ASN A 76 5.70 -1.40 -7.97
C ASN A 76 5.63 -1.90 -6.52
N LEU A 77 4.45 -1.88 -5.90
CA LEU A 77 4.24 -2.46 -4.57
C LEU A 77 4.37 -3.98 -4.58
N VAL A 78 3.82 -4.67 -5.59
CA VAL A 78 3.96 -6.13 -5.74
C VAL A 78 5.44 -6.52 -5.89
N LYS A 79 6.20 -5.82 -6.73
CA LYS A 79 7.66 -6.01 -6.85
C LYS A 79 8.38 -5.80 -5.53
N HIS A 80 7.98 -4.80 -4.76
CA HIS A 80 8.56 -4.57 -3.43
C HIS A 80 8.27 -5.74 -2.49
N VAL A 81 7.05 -6.29 -2.53
CA VAL A 81 6.68 -7.48 -1.75
C VAL A 81 7.52 -8.68 -2.15
N GLN A 82 7.65 -9.00 -3.44
CA GLN A 82 8.51 -10.08 -3.97
C GLN A 82 9.91 -10.04 -3.36
N ILE A 83 10.53 -8.85 -3.36
CA ILE A 83 11.86 -8.64 -2.78
C ILE A 83 11.85 -8.83 -1.25
N CYS A 84 10.78 -8.42 -0.57
CA CYS A 84 10.71 -8.53 0.89
C CYS A 84 10.52 -9.96 1.39
N ILE A 85 9.82 -10.79 0.62
CA ILE A 85 9.54 -12.19 0.99
C ILE A 85 10.48 -13.19 0.32
N ASP A 86 11.42 -12.71 -0.51
CA ASP A 86 12.36 -13.53 -1.30
C ASP A 86 11.65 -14.56 -2.19
N ASP A 87 10.52 -14.14 -2.80
CA ASP A 87 9.73 -14.96 -3.72
C ASP A 87 9.51 -14.21 -5.04
N ASN A 88 10.29 -14.59 -6.05
CA ASN A 88 10.20 -14.00 -7.38
C ASN A 88 8.94 -14.45 -8.15
N ASN A 89 8.25 -15.49 -7.69
CA ASN A 89 7.03 -16.01 -8.31
C ASN A 89 5.76 -15.49 -7.63
N PHE A 90 5.89 -14.64 -6.61
CA PHE A 90 4.74 -14.03 -5.95
C PHE A 90 3.92 -13.22 -6.95
N ASN A 91 2.69 -13.68 -7.20
CA ASN A 91 1.73 -13.05 -8.10
C ASN A 91 0.33 -12.94 -7.47
N ASN A 92 0.28 -12.85 -6.14
CA ASN A 92 -0.98 -12.76 -5.43
C ASN A 92 -1.46 -11.32 -5.33
N ASP A 93 -2.79 -11.15 -5.31
CA ASP A 93 -3.42 -9.88 -5.00
C ASP A 93 -2.99 -9.40 -3.61
N ILE A 94 -2.44 -8.19 -3.56
CA ILE A 94 -2.08 -7.52 -2.32
C ILE A 94 -3.22 -6.63 -1.86
N LYS A 95 -3.50 -6.61 -0.56
CA LYS A 95 -4.39 -5.60 0.03
C LYS A 95 -3.55 -4.44 0.53
N VAL A 96 -3.80 -3.26 0.01
CA VAL A 96 -3.07 -2.05 0.41
C VAL A 96 -3.99 -1.14 1.22
N SER A 97 -3.46 -0.61 2.31
CA SER A 97 -4.07 0.48 3.05
C SER A 97 -3.01 1.50 3.40
N TYR A 98 -3.42 2.75 3.60
CA TYR A 98 -2.52 3.83 3.97
C TYR A 98 -3.01 4.57 5.21
N LYS A 99 -2.07 5.22 5.87
CA LYS A 99 -2.35 6.00 7.06
C LYS A 99 -1.37 7.15 7.18
N ILE A 100 -1.87 8.35 7.42
CA ILE A 100 -1.03 9.47 7.81
C ILE A 100 -0.57 9.21 9.25
N ASN A 101 0.73 9.25 9.51
CA ASN A 101 1.27 9.07 10.86
C ASN A 101 0.52 10.01 11.84
N ARG A 102 0.25 9.51 13.05
CA ARG A 102 -0.58 10.17 14.08
C ARG A 102 -2.10 10.21 13.85
N HIS A 103 -2.62 9.92 12.66
CA HIS A 103 -4.06 9.65 12.53
C HIS A 103 -4.40 8.31 13.19
N ARG A 104 -5.67 8.05 13.50
CA ARG A 104 -6.07 6.76 14.11
C ARG A 104 -6.43 5.72 13.07
N GLN A 105 -7.18 6.12 12.05
CA GLN A 105 -7.76 5.23 11.05
C GLN A 105 -6.83 5.04 9.85
N ALA A 106 -6.78 3.81 9.33
CA ALA A 106 -6.20 3.51 8.03
C ALA A 106 -7.30 3.57 6.96
N MET A 107 -6.93 4.04 5.77
CA MET A 107 -7.79 4.15 4.60
C MET A 107 -7.41 3.06 3.61
N ALA A 108 -8.40 2.47 2.94
CA ALA A 108 -8.17 1.50 1.89
C ALA A 108 -7.52 2.14 0.66
N LEU A 109 -6.87 1.32 -0.15
CA LEU A 109 -6.29 1.71 -1.43
C LEU A 109 -6.56 0.58 -2.44
N TYR A 110 -7.84 0.41 -2.79
CA TYR A 110 -8.32 -0.73 -3.60
C TYR A 110 -8.48 -0.40 -5.09
N ASP A 111 -8.80 0.84 -5.42
CA ASP A 111 -9.13 1.27 -6.77
C ASP A 111 -8.55 2.66 -7.11
N GLU A 112 -8.89 3.16 -8.31
CA GLU A 112 -8.45 4.46 -8.80
C GLU A 112 -9.01 5.62 -7.96
N ASP A 113 -10.24 5.52 -7.46
CA ASP A 113 -10.87 6.57 -6.64
C ASP A 113 -10.15 6.71 -5.29
N ASP A 114 -9.85 5.57 -4.64
CA ASP A 114 -9.02 5.54 -3.43
C ASP A 114 -7.60 6.08 -3.69
N TYR A 115 -7.03 5.78 -4.85
CA TYR A 115 -5.69 6.25 -5.24
C TYR A 115 -5.65 7.76 -5.46
N ASP A 116 -6.67 8.35 -6.09
CA ASP A 116 -6.79 9.79 -6.24
C ASP A 116 -6.99 10.50 -4.89
N ALA A 117 -7.76 9.90 -3.98
CA ALA A 117 -7.90 10.38 -2.61
C ALA A 117 -6.55 10.32 -1.85
N PHE A 118 -5.80 9.23 -2.04
CA PHE A 118 -4.46 9.06 -1.49
C PHE A 118 -3.49 10.15 -1.98
N ILE A 119 -3.44 10.43 -3.29
CA ILE A 119 -2.59 11.48 -3.85
C ILE A 119 -2.98 12.84 -3.27
N SER A 120 -4.28 13.13 -3.22
CA SER A 120 -4.80 14.38 -2.69
C SER A 120 -4.43 14.58 -1.21
N GLU A 121 -4.50 13.50 -0.41
CA GLU A 121 -4.05 13.54 0.98
C GLU A 121 -2.54 13.75 1.09
N TYR A 122 -1.73 13.08 0.26
CA TYR A 122 -0.29 13.26 0.28
C TYR A 122 0.15 14.70 -0.05
N GLN A 123 -0.49 15.32 -1.04
CA GLN A 123 -0.17 16.70 -1.43
C GLN A 123 -0.42 17.70 -0.29
N LYS A 124 -1.42 17.45 0.57
CA LYS A 124 -1.68 18.28 1.76
C LYS A 124 -0.56 18.20 2.81
N LEU A 125 0.35 17.23 2.71
CA LEU A 125 1.42 17.00 3.69
C LEU A 125 2.73 17.74 3.39
N GLU A 126 2.86 18.43 2.25
CA GLU A 126 4.13 19.00 1.75
C GLU A 126 4.87 19.90 2.75
N ASN A 127 4.14 20.52 3.71
CA ASN A 127 4.70 21.38 4.75
C ASN A 127 4.50 20.85 6.18
N SER A 128 4.29 19.54 6.34
CA SER A 128 4.02 18.92 7.64
C SER A 128 5.13 17.96 8.08
N ASP A 129 5.26 17.73 9.39
CA ASP A 129 6.10 16.66 9.95
C ASP A 129 5.45 15.27 9.82
N LYS A 130 4.34 15.20 9.09
CA LYS A 130 3.58 13.99 8.87
C LYS A 130 4.15 13.21 7.69
N TYR A 131 3.97 11.90 7.73
CA TYR A 131 4.33 10.99 6.66
C TYR A 131 3.23 9.98 6.44
N ILE A 132 3.19 9.42 5.24
CA ILE A 132 2.30 8.31 4.90
C ILE A 132 2.98 6.99 5.26
N ALA A 133 2.28 6.18 6.04
CA ALA A 133 2.57 4.77 6.23
C ALA A 133 1.68 3.95 5.30
N LEU A 134 2.28 3.05 4.52
CA LEU A 134 1.56 2.04 3.74
C LEU A 134 1.65 0.69 4.45
N TYR A 135 0.51 0.02 4.54
CA TYR A 135 0.39 -1.33 5.08
C TYR A 135 -0.07 -2.24 3.96
N ILE A 136 0.74 -3.24 3.66
CA ILE A 136 0.44 -4.25 2.66
C ILE A 136 0.11 -5.54 3.41
N GLU A 137 -1.08 -6.07 3.21
CA GLU A 137 -1.53 -7.33 3.78
C GLU A 137 -1.54 -8.41 2.71
N LEU A 138 -0.85 -9.51 3.00
CA LEU A 138 -0.84 -10.71 2.16
C LEU A 138 -1.75 -11.77 2.76
N LYS A 139 -2.57 -12.40 1.91
CA LYS A 139 -3.20 -13.69 2.24
C LYS A 139 -2.10 -14.76 2.33
N ASN A 140 -2.31 -15.78 3.17
CA ASN A 140 -1.30 -16.83 3.44
C ASN A 140 -0.68 -17.35 2.13
N LEU A 141 0.64 -17.46 2.12
CA LEU A 141 1.45 -18.01 1.03
C LEU A 141 1.49 -19.56 1.01
N THR A 142 0.57 -20.22 1.73
CA THR A 142 0.56 -21.67 1.88
C THR A 142 -0.86 -22.25 1.80
N GLU A 143 -1.18 -22.79 0.62
CA GLU A 143 -1.95 -24.02 0.48
C GLU A 143 -1.20 -24.93 -0.53
N GLU A 144 -0.01 -25.42 -0.13
CA GLU A 144 0.51 -26.66 -0.69
C GLU A 144 0.41 -27.76 0.37
N THR A 145 -0.35 -28.78 -0.01
CA THR A 145 -0.78 -29.96 0.71
C THR A 145 0.35 -30.65 1.47
N SER A 146 0.21 -30.76 2.79
CA SER A 146 0.82 -31.86 3.54
C SER A 146 -0.18 -32.35 4.57
N ASN A 147 -0.92 -33.39 4.19
CA ASN A 147 -1.65 -34.21 5.15
C ASN A 147 -0.60 -34.90 6.03
N SER A 148 -0.38 -34.37 7.22
CA SER A 148 0.09 -35.16 8.34
C SER A 148 -0.70 -34.73 9.55
N ASP A 149 -1.63 -35.60 9.95
CA ASP A 149 -2.22 -35.63 11.28
C ASP A 149 -1.11 -35.53 12.31
N GLU A 150 -1.15 -34.50 13.14
CA GLU A 150 -0.75 -34.56 14.55
C GLU A 150 -1.39 -33.38 15.29
N GLU A 151 -2.51 -33.66 15.97
CA GLU A 151 -3.08 -32.77 16.98
C GLU A 151 -2.08 -32.57 18.12
N ILE A 152 -1.59 -31.35 18.34
CA ILE A 152 -0.97 -30.95 19.61
C ILE A 152 -1.48 -29.54 20.02
N PRO A 153 -1.90 -29.35 21.29
CA PRO A 153 -2.83 -28.29 21.67
C PRO A 153 -2.20 -26.89 21.85
N LYS A 154 -3.07 -25.89 21.68
CA LYS A 154 -2.90 -24.45 21.95
C LYS A 154 -2.04 -24.15 23.19
N THR A 155 -0.89 -23.53 22.99
CA THR A 155 -0.13 -22.88 24.07
C THR A 155 -0.34 -21.36 24.06
N LYS A 156 -0.61 -20.85 25.26
CA LYS A 156 -0.98 -19.46 25.58
C LYS A 156 0.22 -18.52 25.37
N LYS A 157 -0.08 -17.29 24.95
CA LYS A 157 0.83 -16.13 24.87
C LYS A 157 1.76 -16.05 26.10
N LEU A 158 3.07 -16.16 25.90
CA LEU A 158 4.08 -15.88 26.91
C LEU A 158 4.35 -14.37 26.98
N LYS A 159 4.19 -13.80 28.18
CA LYS A 159 4.62 -12.42 28.49
C LYS A 159 6.14 -12.34 28.39
N ALA A 160 6.66 -11.34 27.69
CA ALA A 160 8.07 -10.98 27.73
C ALA A 160 8.48 -10.71 29.21
N ASN A 161 9.59 -11.31 29.64
CA ASN A 161 10.18 -11.31 30.98
C ASN A 161 9.79 -12.45 31.94
N PHE A 162 9.56 -13.67 31.44
CA PHE A 162 9.53 -14.85 32.32
C PHE A 162 10.89 -15.56 32.31
N ILE A 163 11.64 -15.46 33.41
CA ILE A 163 12.78 -16.36 33.68
C ILE A 163 12.18 -17.61 34.33
N PRO A 164 12.24 -18.79 33.69
CA PRO A 164 11.74 -20.02 34.28
C PRO A 164 12.50 -20.35 35.57
N LYS A 165 11.78 -20.74 36.62
CA LYS A 165 12.42 -21.34 37.81
C LYS A 165 13.02 -22.69 37.39
N VAL A 166 14.21 -23.02 37.89
CA VAL A 166 14.98 -24.23 37.54
C VAL A 166 14.15 -25.52 37.67
N SER A 167 13.17 -25.55 38.56
CA SER A 167 12.23 -26.67 38.74
C SER A 167 11.24 -26.90 37.59
N LYS A 168 11.26 -26.06 36.54
CA LYS A 168 10.42 -26.18 35.34
C LYS A 168 11.21 -26.41 34.06
N LEU A 169 12.53 -26.56 34.15
CA LEU A 169 13.37 -26.83 32.99
C LEU A 169 13.34 -28.33 32.68
N ASN A 170 13.29 -28.67 31.40
CA ASN A 170 13.48 -30.05 30.97
C ASN A 170 14.97 -30.45 31.07
N SER A 171 15.27 -31.74 30.90
CA SER A 171 16.63 -32.26 31.09
C SER A 171 17.67 -31.54 30.20
N ASP A 172 17.29 -31.23 28.97
CA ASP A 172 18.16 -30.61 27.96
C ASP A 172 18.46 -29.14 28.31
N GLU A 173 17.46 -28.42 28.81
CA GLU A 173 17.61 -27.03 29.27
C GLU A 173 18.51 -26.93 30.52
N ILE A 174 18.44 -27.93 31.41
CA ILE A 174 19.33 -28.02 32.58
C ILE A 174 20.77 -28.28 32.14
N GLU A 175 20.97 -29.18 31.16
CA GLU A 175 22.30 -29.48 30.62
C GLU A 175 22.93 -28.24 29.96
N LEU A 176 22.16 -27.53 29.13
CA LEU A 176 22.62 -26.29 28.50
C LEU A 176 22.99 -25.22 29.54
N ALA A 177 22.18 -25.06 30.59
CA ALA A 177 22.46 -24.12 31.67
C ALA A 177 23.74 -24.47 32.46
N ASN A 178 24.02 -25.76 32.64
CA ASN A 178 25.26 -26.24 33.25
C ASN A 178 26.48 -25.95 32.37
N ILE A 179 26.40 -26.20 31.07
CA ILE A 179 27.47 -25.88 30.12
C ILE A 179 27.78 -24.38 30.14
N ILE A 180 26.75 -23.53 30.08
CA ILE A 180 26.92 -22.07 30.12
C ILE A 180 27.56 -21.63 31.44
N SER A 181 27.16 -22.24 32.57
CA SER A 181 27.74 -21.93 33.87
C SER A 181 29.21 -22.32 33.96
N GLN A 182 29.59 -23.47 33.42
CA GLN A 182 31.00 -23.91 33.37
C GLN A 182 31.85 -22.96 32.53
N ILE A 183 31.35 -22.50 31.38
CA ILE A 183 32.05 -21.53 30.52
C ILE A 183 32.27 -20.22 31.29
N ARG A 184 31.24 -19.70 31.96
CA ARG A 184 31.33 -18.46 32.77
C ARG A 184 32.22 -18.58 33.99
N SER A 185 32.48 -19.77 34.50
CA SER A 185 33.42 -19.97 35.60
C SER A 185 34.88 -20.00 35.15
N LYS A 186 35.12 -20.23 33.86
CA LYS A 186 36.46 -20.33 33.26
C LYS A 186 37.00 -19.03 32.67
N TYR A 187 36.16 -18.01 32.51
CA TYR A 187 36.48 -16.69 31.94
C TYR A 187 35.86 -15.59 32.80
#